data_AF-A0A0H1QXJ7-F1
#
_entry.id   AF-A0A0H1QXJ7-F1
#
_cell.length_a   1.000
_cell.length_b   1.000
_cell.length_c   1.000
_cell.angle_alpha   90.00
_cell.angle_beta   90.00
_cell.angle_gamma   90.00
#
_symmetry.space_group_name_H-M   'P 1'
#
loop_
_entity.id
_entity.type
_entity.pdbx_description
1 polymer ?
#
loop_
_entity_poly.entity_id
_entity_poly.type
_entity_poly.pdbx_seq_one_letter_code
_entity_poly.pdbx_strand_id
1 'polypeptide(L)'
;MSTFAVIARREIRLALRNRSALIAALIFAVWFPVVTILGIAAGSEGDAAAISGGIATVTLPVGVFMGYLFCADAFLREKRDGSVETLLCTPVSLRRLWEGKAVGVAVPAYLMTLVSAAVTIAAVYTLASAPVAGEPLLLLHLAAVVPIWIAAATGLIGAAQLALGMRENQILGFVLIFGFIFLIVGLQQVAPGGSAISVTAEAILAAVGFALLALARFIAGKVTKERIVRTIP
;
A
#
# COMPACT_ATOMS: atom_id res chain seq x y z
N MET A 1 14.04 -21.92 -9.40
CA MET A 1 13.30 -20.79 -8.77
C MET A 1 12.22 -20.33 -9.72
N SER A 2 11.00 -20.04 -9.25
CA SER A 2 9.94 -19.54 -10.13
C SER A 2 10.30 -18.14 -10.67
N THR A 3 9.98 -17.87 -11.93
CA THR A 3 10.23 -16.56 -12.57
C THR A 3 9.64 -15.40 -11.76
N PHE A 4 8.48 -15.63 -11.15
CA PHE A 4 7.84 -14.70 -10.22
C PHE A 4 8.76 -14.29 -9.05
N ALA A 5 9.36 -15.27 -8.36
CA ALA A 5 10.21 -14.99 -7.20
C ALA A 5 11.49 -14.24 -7.58
N VAL A 6 12.03 -14.49 -8.77
CA VAL A 6 13.21 -13.77 -9.28
C VAL A 6 12.88 -12.30 -9.51
N ILE A 7 11.74 -12.00 -10.15
CA ILE A 7 11.28 -10.62 -10.40
C ILE A 7 11.01 -9.92 -9.08
N ALA A 8 10.22 -10.52 -8.19
CA ALA A 8 9.90 -9.93 -6.89
C ALA A 8 11.17 -9.63 -6.08
N ARG A 9 12.12 -10.55 -6.01
CA ARG A 9 13.39 -10.35 -5.30
C ARG A 9 14.24 -9.24 -5.91
N ARG A 10 14.25 -9.09 -7.24
CA ARG A 10 14.93 -7.99 -7.92
C ARG A 10 14.33 -6.65 -7.49
N GLU A 11 13.02 -6.51 -7.56
CA GLU A 11 12.33 -5.26 -7.22
C GLU A 11 12.50 -4.89 -5.75
N ILE A 12 12.39 -5.85 -4.83
CA ILE A 12 12.66 -5.61 -3.39
C ILE A 12 14.07 -5.05 -3.20
N ARG A 13 15.07 -5.64 -3.85
CA ARG A 13 16.46 -5.19 -3.74
C ARG A 13 16.67 -3.79 -4.32
N LEU A 14 16.00 -3.47 -5.43
CA LEU A 14 16.07 -2.15 -6.05
C LEU A 14 15.42 -1.09 -5.16
N ALA A 15 14.22 -1.37 -4.63
CA ALA A 15 13.52 -0.49 -3.71
C ALA A 15 14.34 -0.21 -2.45
N LEU A 16 14.92 -1.25 -1.83
CA LEU A 16 15.77 -1.13 -0.64
C LEU A 16 17.14 -0.47 -0.91
N ARG A 17 17.59 -0.43 -2.16
CA ARG A 17 18.84 0.24 -2.53
C ARG A 17 18.62 1.70 -2.93
N ASN A 18 17.39 2.09 -3.24
CA ASN A 18 17.05 3.46 -3.60
C ASN A 18 16.97 4.34 -2.34
N ARG A 19 18.09 4.98 -2.01
CA ARG A 19 18.22 5.82 -0.80
C ARG A 19 17.19 6.95 -0.75
N SER A 20 16.91 7.61 -1.87
CA SER A 20 15.96 8.73 -1.88
C SER A 20 14.54 8.27 -1.55
N ALA A 21 14.11 7.15 -2.13
CA ALA A 21 12.80 6.56 -1.86
C ALA A 21 12.68 6.09 -0.41
N LEU A 22 13.71 5.43 0.12
CA LEU A 22 13.73 4.99 1.52
C LEU A 22 13.72 6.17 2.50
N ILE A 23 14.50 7.22 2.24
CA ILE A 23 14.52 8.42 3.08
C ILE A 23 13.14 9.09 3.06
N ALA A 24 12.54 9.27 1.88
CA ALA A 24 11.20 9.83 1.75
C ALA A 24 10.16 8.98 2.51
N ALA A 25 10.18 7.66 2.30
CA ALA A 25 9.28 6.74 2.99
C ALA A 25 9.50 6.79 4.52
N LEU A 26 10.74 6.92 4.99
CA LEU A 26 11.05 7.02 6.43
C LEU A 26 10.53 8.32 7.03
N ILE A 27 10.72 9.45 6.33
CA ILE A 27 10.19 10.75 6.75
C ILE A 27 8.67 10.65 6.90
N PHE A 28 7.97 10.11 5.91
CA PHE A 28 6.51 9.95 5.98
C PHE A 28 6.08 8.93 7.04
N ALA A 29 6.82 7.83 7.21
CA ALA A 29 6.53 6.81 8.21
C ALA A 29 6.59 7.38 9.64
N VAL A 30 7.40 8.40 9.89
CA VAL A 30 7.46 9.10 11.19
C VAL A 30 6.49 10.27 11.26
N TRP A 31 6.38 11.06 10.19
CA TRP A 31 5.56 12.26 10.13
C TRP A 31 4.06 11.97 10.31
N PHE A 32 3.52 10.97 9.61
CA PHE A 32 2.09 10.63 9.71
C PHE A 32 1.67 10.28 11.15
N PRO A 33 2.37 9.35 11.86
CA PRO A 33 2.12 9.09 13.27
C PRO A 33 2.11 10.36 14.13
N VAL A 34 3.13 11.21 14.01
CA VAL A 34 3.27 12.44 14.82
C VAL A 34 2.10 13.39 14.64
N VAL A 35 1.60 13.56 13.41
CA VAL A 35 0.45 14.45 13.13
C VAL A 35 -0.85 13.84 13.65
N THR A 36 -1.00 12.52 13.56
CA THR A 36 -2.26 11.84 13.94
C THR A 36 -2.38 11.53 15.43
N ILE A 37 -1.28 11.58 16.18
CA ILE A 37 -1.22 11.09 17.55
C ILE A 37 -2.15 11.80 18.52
N LEU A 38 -2.27 13.12 18.40
CA LEU A 38 -3.14 13.93 19.25
C LEU A 38 -4.60 13.61 18.95
N GLY A 39 -4.94 13.33 17.69
CA GLY A 39 -6.29 12.91 17.31
C GLY A 39 -6.66 11.54 17.89
N ILE A 40 -5.74 10.58 17.84
CA ILE A 40 -5.95 9.25 18.43
C ILE A 40 -6.06 9.34 19.96
N ALA A 41 -5.16 10.08 20.61
CA ALA A 41 -5.15 10.23 22.07
C ALA A 41 -6.38 10.99 22.58
N ALA A 42 -6.81 12.06 21.90
CA ALA A 42 -7.99 12.84 22.31
C ALA A 42 -9.31 12.09 22.09
N GLY A 43 -9.41 11.28 21.03
CA GLY A 43 -10.64 10.58 20.68
C GLY A 43 -10.86 9.24 21.40
N SER A 44 -9.90 8.79 22.23
CA SER A 44 -9.94 7.46 22.84
C SER A 44 -10.29 7.45 24.32
N GLU A 45 -10.31 8.59 25.01
CA GLU A 45 -10.59 8.70 26.46
C GLU A 45 -9.80 7.69 27.35
N GLY A 46 -8.67 7.18 26.86
CA GLY A 46 -7.86 6.16 27.55
C GLY A 46 -8.32 4.70 27.36
N ASP A 47 -9.36 4.43 26.56
CA ASP A 47 -9.77 3.08 26.20
C ASP A 47 -8.83 2.45 25.16
N ALA A 48 -8.34 1.24 25.47
CA ALA A 48 -7.38 0.53 24.63
C ALA A 48 -7.96 0.15 23.25
N ALA A 49 -9.24 -0.23 23.20
CA ALA A 49 -9.93 -0.62 21.96
C ALA A 49 -10.20 0.59 21.04
N ALA A 50 -10.48 1.76 21.62
CA ALA A 50 -10.57 3.01 20.88
C ALA A 50 -9.20 3.44 20.33
N ILE A 51 -8.12 3.30 21.10
CA ILE A 51 -6.76 3.59 20.63
C ILE A 51 -6.37 2.67 19.46
N SER A 52 -6.59 1.36 19.59
CA SER A 52 -6.24 0.42 18.51
C SER A 52 -7.02 0.69 17.24
N GLY A 53 -8.32 0.99 17.36
CA GLY A 53 -9.16 1.44 16.25
C GLY A 53 -8.56 2.65 15.55
N GLY A 54 -8.15 3.69 16.31
CA GLY A 54 -7.47 4.86 15.77
C GLY A 54 -6.15 4.53 15.05
N ILE A 55 -5.33 3.63 15.61
CA ILE A 55 -4.08 3.19 14.98
C ILE A 55 -4.37 2.45 13.66
N ALA A 56 -5.34 1.54 13.63
CA ALA A 56 -5.74 0.82 12.43
C ALA A 56 -6.28 1.75 11.34
N THR A 57 -7.10 2.73 11.73
CA THR A 57 -7.63 3.77 10.84
C THR A 57 -6.52 4.57 10.15
N VAL A 58 -5.45 4.90 10.85
CA VAL A 58 -4.31 5.65 10.27
C VAL A 58 -3.38 4.75 9.46
N THR A 59 -3.17 3.51 9.91
CA THR A 59 -2.16 2.62 9.32
C THR A 59 -2.53 2.20 7.89
N LEU A 60 -3.80 1.97 7.60
CA LEU A 60 -4.26 1.56 6.26
C LEU A 60 -3.98 2.61 5.17
N PRO A 61 -4.41 3.88 5.32
CA PRO A 61 -4.06 4.96 4.38
C PRO A 61 -2.56 5.16 4.21
N VAL A 62 -1.79 5.07 5.31
CA VAL A 62 -0.32 5.15 5.25
C VAL A 62 0.24 3.99 4.44
N GLY A 63 -0.29 2.78 4.59
CA GLY A 63 0.07 1.61 3.77
C GLY A 63 -0.14 1.85 2.28
N VAL A 64 -1.32 2.31 1.89
CA VAL A 64 -1.62 2.66 0.49
C VAL A 64 -0.65 3.71 -0.04
N PHE A 65 -0.38 4.75 0.76
CA PHE A 65 0.54 5.81 0.38
C PHE A 65 1.98 5.29 0.19
N MET A 66 2.47 4.43 1.08
CA MET A 66 3.78 3.77 0.92
C MET A 66 3.81 2.91 -0.35
N GLY A 67 2.73 2.19 -0.64
CA GLY A 67 2.59 1.44 -1.89
C GLY A 67 2.75 2.33 -3.12
N TYR A 68 2.10 3.49 -3.14
CA TYR A 68 2.23 4.46 -4.23
C TYR A 68 3.67 4.97 -4.41
N LEU A 69 4.34 5.37 -3.31
CA LEU A 69 5.71 5.90 -3.35
C LEU A 69 6.67 4.94 -4.03
N PHE A 70 6.66 3.66 -3.64
CA PHE A 70 7.54 2.66 -4.26
C PHE A 70 7.09 2.23 -5.66
N CYS A 71 5.79 2.31 -5.96
CA CYS A 71 5.27 1.94 -7.29
C CYS A 71 5.74 2.91 -8.38
N ALA A 72 5.84 4.20 -8.05
CA ALA A 72 6.38 5.21 -8.97
C ALA A 72 7.80 4.85 -9.44
N ASP A 73 8.69 4.42 -8.55
CA ASP A 73 10.04 4.02 -8.95
C ASP A 73 10.08 2.70 -9.73
N ALA A 74 9.19 1.76 -9.44
CA ALA A 74 9.23 0.43 -10.07
C ALA A 74 8.65 0.38 -11.49
N PHE A 75 7.70 1.26 -11.82
CA PHE A 75 7.02 1.27 -13.13
C PHE A 75 7.24 2.56 -13.92
N LEU A 76 7.06 3.73 -13.30
CA LEU A 76 7.20 5.01 -14.02
C LEU A 76 8.64 5.28 -14.42
N ARG A 77 9.59 5.03 -13.51
CA ARG A 77 11.01 5.24 -13.81
C ARG A 77 11.48 4.33 -14.93
N GLU A 78 11.13 3.05 -14.89
CA GLU A 78 11.51 2.12 -15.96
C GLU A 78 10.92 2.54 -17.32
N LYS A 79 9.69 3.08 -17.33
CA LYS A 79 9.02 3.58 -18.53
C LYS A 79 9.67 4.84 -19.08
N ARG A 80 10.08 5.75 -18.21
CA ARG A 80 10.79 6.99 -18.57
C ARG A 80 12.20 6.70 -19.07
N ASP A 81 12.87 5.73 -18.46
CA ASP A 81 14.26 5.38 -18.77
C ASP A 81 14.35 4.38 -19.96
N GLY A 82 13.23 4.03 -20.62
CA GLY A 82 13.17 3.13 -21.80
C GLY A 82 13.43 1.64 -21.51
N SER A 83 13.90 1.30 -20.30
CA SER A 83 14.24 -0.07 -19.89
C SER A 83 13.07 -1.07 -19.95
N VAL A 84 11.81 -0.58 -19.98
CA VAL A 84 10.61 -1.43 -20.12
C VAL A 84 10.65 -2.26 -21.40
N GLU A 85 11.19 -1.74 -22.50
CA GLU A 85 11.25 -2.48 -23.78
C GLU A 85 12.07 -3.77 -23.65
N THR A 86 13.21 -3.69 -22.97
CA THR A 86 14.07 -4.86 -22.72
C THR A 86 13.36 -5.91 -21.85
N LEU A 87 12.54 -5.48 -20.89
CA LEU A 87 11.73 -6.36 -20.06
C LEU A 87 10.59 -7.01 -20.86
N LEU A 88 10.00 -6.30 -21.82
CA LEU A 88 8.94 -6.83 -22.69
C LEU A 88 9.45 -7.88 -23.69
N CYS A 89 10.74 -7.87 -24.02
CA CYS A 89 11.40 -8.88 -24.84
C CYS A 89 11.65 -10.20 -24.09
N THR A 90 11.49 -10.24 -22.76
CA THR A 90 11.62 -11.49 -22.00
C THR A 90 10.48 -12.45 -22.33
N PRO A 91 10.71 -13.78 -22.30
CA PRO A 91 9.70 -14.80 -22.59
C PRO A 91 8.69 -14.99 -21.44
N VAL A 92 8.30 -13.90 -20.78
CA VAL A 92 7.42 -13.88 -19.61
C VAL A 92 6.14 -13.15 -19.98
N SER A 93 4.99 -13.73 -19.62
CA SER A 93 3.70 -13.06 -19.79
C SER A 93 3.66 -11.76 -18.97
N LEU A 94 3.06 -10.70 -19.54
CA LEU A 94 2.87 -9.41 -18.87
C LEU A 94 2.22 -9.54 -17.48
N ARG A 95 1.25 -10.44 -17.35
CA ARG A 95 0.58 -10.71 -16.07
C ARG A 95 1.55 -11.19 -14.99
N ARG A 96 2.44 -12.14 -15.30
CA ARG A 96 3.47 -12.63 -14.36
C ARG A 96 4.52 -11.57 -14.05
N LEU A 97 4.87 -10.72 -15.02
CA LEU A 97 5.77 -9.59 -14.80
C LEU A 97 5.15 -8.59 -13.83
N TRP A 98 3.88 -8.23 -14.05
CA TRP A 98 3.10 -7.36 -13.17
C TRP A 98 2.96 -7.93 -11.76
N GLU A 99 2.61 -9.22 -11.62
CA GLU A 99 2.50 -9.90 -10.31
C GLU A 99 3.82 -9.81 -9.53
N GLY A 100 4.93 -10.13 -10.18
CA GLY A 100 6.26 -10.08 -9.55
C GLY A 100 6.62 -8.66 -9.11
N LYS A 101 6.31 -7.65 -9.93
CA LYS A 101 6.55 -6.24 -9.60
C LYS A 101 5.64 -5.75 -8.47
N ALA A 102 4.34 -6.00 -8.54
CA ALA A 102 3.38 -5.59 -7.53
C ALA A 102 3.74 -6.14 -6.14
N VAL A 103 4.13 -7.42 -6.06
CA VAL A 103 4.59 -8.04 -4.81
C VAL A 103 5.96 -7.50 -4.39
N GLY A 104 6.88 -7.30 -5.33
CA GLY A 104 8.20 -6.77 -5.03
C GLY A 104 8.19 -5.34 -4.47
N VAL A 105 7.18 -4.54 -4.84
CA VAL A 105 6.92 -3.19 -4.32
C VAL A 105 6.11 -3.24 -3.02
N ALA A 106 5.16 -4.17 -2.89
CA ALA A 106 4.33 -4.29 -1.70
C ALA A 106 5.14 -4.64 -0.45
N VAL A 107 6.21 -5.44 -0.57
CA VAL A 107 7.06 -5.83 0.55
C VAL A 107 7.76 -4.63 1.23
N PRO A 108 8.57 -3.80 0.53
CA PRO A 108 9.19 -2.63 1.16
C PRO A 108 8.14 -1.62 1.63
N ALA A 109 7.02 -1.45 0.91
CA ALA A 109 5.93 -0.62 1.38
C ALA A 109 5.38 -1.11 2.73
N TYR A 110 5.10 -2.41 2.85
CA TYR A 110 4.62 -3.02 4.09
C TYR A 110 5.61 -2.86 5.24
N LEU A 111 6.91 -3.07 5.01
CA LEU A 111 7.93 -2.84 6.03
C LEU A 111 7.93 -1.40 6.54
N MET A 112 7.80 -0.41 5.65
CA MET A 112 7.73 1.00 6.04
C MET A 112 6.43 1.33 6.78
N THR A 113 5.32 0.68 6.42
CA THR A 113 4.06 0.79 7.15
C THR A 113 4.16 0.19 8.55
N LEU A 114 4.84 -0.94 8.72
CA LEU A 114 5.09 -1.52 10.04
C LEU A 114 5.97 -0.61 10.90
N VAL A 115 6.99 0.03 10.33
CA VAL A 115 7.77 1.06 11.05
C VAL A 115 6.85 2.20 11.48
N SER A 116 5.97 2.67 10.61
CA SER A 116 5.02 3.73 10.94
C SER A 116 4.07 3.32 12.06
N ALA A 117 3.49 2.11 12.00
CA ALA A 117 2.63 1.57 13.05
C ALA A 117 3.38 1.44 14.39
N ALA A 118 4.63 0.98 14.37
CA ALA A 118 5.46 0.88 15.57
C ALA A 118 5.73 2.26 16.19
N VAL A 119 5.99 3.28 15.37
CA VAL A 119 6.14 4.67 15.84
C VAL A 119 4.84 5.17 16.46
N THR A 120 3.68 4.92 15.83
CA THR A 120 2.37 5.31 16.40
C THR A 120 2.12 4.62 17.73
N ILE A 121 2.32 3.30 17.83
CA ILE A 121 2.11 2.53 19.07
C ILE A 121 3.02 3.06 20.18
N ALA A 122 4.32 3.24 19.90
CA ALA A 122 5.28 3.74 20.87
C ALA A 122 4.91 5.14 21.36
N ALA A 123 4.51 6.02 20.45
CA ALA A 123 4.20 7.38 20.79
C ALA A 123 2.87 7.48 21.57
N VAL A 124 1.84 6.71 21.21
CA VAL A 124 0.58 6.69 21.98
C VAL A 124 0.81 6.11 23.37
N TYR A 125 1.67 5.09 23.50
CA TYR A 125 2.07 4.55 24.80
C TYR A 125 2.68 5.63 25.70
N THR A 126 3.49 6.54 25.16
CA THR A 126 4.07 7.65 25.96
C THR A 126 3.05 8.68 26.42
N LEU A 127 1.93 8.85 25.71
CA LEU A 127 0.91 9.87 26.00
C LEU A 127 -0.23 9.34 26.88
N ALA A 128 -0.69 8.12 26.61
CA ALA A 128 -1.88 7.54 27.23
C ALA A 128 -1.57 6.41 28.23
N SER A 129 -0.31 5.94 28.31
CA SER A 129 0.11 4.81 29.17
C SER A 129 -0.71 3.52 29.00
N ALA A 130 -1.38 3.36 27.86
CA ALA A 130 -2.21 2.19 27.55
C ALA A 130 -1.40 1.13 26.77
N PRO A 131 -1.35 -0.13 27.22
CA PRO A 131 -0.64 -1.20 26.54
C PRO A 131 -1.47 -1.76 25.36
N VAL A 132 -1.31 -1.17 24.17
CA VAL A 132 -2.08 -1.54 22.96
C VAL A 132 -1.35 -2.57 22.07
N ALA A 133 -0.06 -2.81 22.32
CA ALA A 133 0.78 -3.68 21.49
C ALA A 133 0.35 -5.18 21.49
N GLY A 134 -0.44 -5.60 22.48
CA GLY A 134 -0.92 -6.97 22.63
C GLY A 134 -2.34 -7.21 22.11
N GLU A 135 -3.01 -6.20 21.53
CA GLU A 135 -4.39 -6.37 21.13
C GLU A 135 -4.51 -7.30 19.90
N PRO A 136 -5.22 -8.45 20.02
CA PRO A 136 -5.24 -9.46 18.96
C PRO A 136 -5.79 -8.96 17.63
N LEU A 137 -6.78 -8.07 17.68
CA LEU A 137 -7.42 -7.53 16.48
C LEU A 137 -6.51 -6.54 15.74
N LEU A 138 -5.75 -5.71 16.46
CA LEU A 138 -4.74 -4.85 15.84
C LEU A 138 -3.64 -5.67 15.17
N LEU A 139 -3.18 -6.75 15.82
CA LEU A 139 -2.20 -7.66 15.23
C LEU A 139 -2.73 -8.34 13.96
N LEU A 140 -3.99 -8.80 13.99
CA LEU A 140 -4.67 -9.37 12.81
C LEU A 140 -4.77 -8.34 11.67
N HIS A 141 -5.14 -7.11 11.99
CA HIS A 141 -5.24 -6.00 11.04
C HIS A 141 -3.89 -5.75 10.35
N LEU A 142 -2.81 -5.61 11.12
CA LEU A 142 -1.45 -5.39 10.61
C LEU A 142 -0.91 -6.59 9.83
N ALA A 143 -1.25 -7.82 10.21
CA ALA A 143 -0.74 -9.04 9.59
C ALA A 143 -1.49 -9.46 8.32
N ALA A 144 -2.80 -9.18 8.24
CA ALA A 144 -3.65 -9.66 7.14
C ALA A 144 -4.20 -8.49 6.30
N VAL A 145 -4.91 -7.55 6.92
CA VAL A 145 -5.65 -6.52 6.18
C VAL A 145 -4.70 -5.52 5.51
N VAL A 146 -3.73 -4.99 6.26
CA VAL A 146 -2.74 -4.05 5.72
C VAL A 146 -1.99 -4.57 4.48
N PRO A 147 -1.35 -5.76 4.49
CA PRO A 147 -0.63 -6.24 3.31
C PRO A 147 -1.55 -6.51 2.11
N ILE A 148 -2.81 -6.92 2.31
CA ILE A 148 -3.78 -7.09 1.22
C ILE A 148 -4.07 -5.74 0.55
N TRP A 149 -4.32 -4.69 1.34
CA TRP A 149 -4.60 -3.35 0.81
C TRP A 149 -3.39 -2.73 0.12
N ILE A 150 -2.20 -2.93 0.67
CA ILE A 150 -0.96 -2.50 0.01
C ILE A 150 -0.80 -3.20 -1.33
N ALA A 151 -0.98 -4.53 -1.38
CA ALA A 151 -0.89 -5.30 -2.62
C ALA A 151 -1.96 -4.90 -3.64
N ALA A 152 -3.18 -4.60 -3.18
CA ALA A 152 -4.26 -4.10 -4.04
C ALA A 152 -3.92 -2.73 -4.62
N ALA A 153 -3.41 -1.81 -3.80
CA ALA A 153 -3.00 -0.48 -4.22
C ALA A 153 -1.83 -0.54 -5.21
N THR A 154 -0.73 -1.22 -4.87
CA THR A 154 0.43 -1.36 -5.77
C THR A 154 0.05 -2.09 -7.05
N GLY A 155 -0.81 -3.11 -6.96
CA GLY A 155 -1.30 -3.85 -8.12
C GLY A 155 -2.11 -2.96 -9.05
N LEU A 156 -3.09 -2.23 -8.54
CA LEU A 156 -4.01 -1.43 -9.36
C LEU A 156 -3.32 -0.19 -9.94
N ILE A 157 -2.49 0.48 -9.13
CA ILE A 157 -1.62 1.58 -9.58
C ILE A 157 -0.63 1.06 -10.63
N GLY A 158 0.07 -0.05 -10.37
CA GLY A 158 1.03 -0.62 -11.32
C GLY A 158 0.39 -1.05 -12.64
N ALA A 159 -0.82 -1.62 -12.59
CA ALA A 159 -1.58 -1.97 -13.80
C ALA A 159 -1.95 -0.73 -14.62
N ALA A 160 -2.38 0.34 -13.95
CA ALA A 160 -2.68 1.62 -14.59
C ALA A 160 -1.43 2.28 -15.19
N GLN A 161 -0.31 2.25 -14.47
CA GLN A 161 0.98 2.80 -14.91
C GLN A 161 1.52 2.10 -16.17
N LEU A 162 1.26 0.80 -16.32
CA LEU A 162 1.56 0.06 -17.55
C LEU A 162 0.64 0.45 -18.70
N ALA A 163 -0.65 0.67 -18.45
CA ALA A 163 -1.66 0.85 -19.48
C ALA A 163 -1.75 2.27 -20.09
N LEU A 164 -1.29 3.30 -19.37
CA LEU A 164 -1.53 4.72 -19.70
C LEU A 164 -0.23 5.50 -20.00
N GLY A 165 -0.34 6.61 -20.74
CA GLY A 165 0.76 7.52 -21.02
C GLY A 165 1.20 8.34 -19.79
N MET A 166 2.36 9.00 -19.88
CA MET A 166 2.98 9.67 -18.73
C MET A 166 2.11 10.77 -18.09
N ARG A 167 1.39 11.58 -18.90
CA ARG A 167 0.52 12.65 -18.39
C ARG A 167 -0.73 12.11 -17.70
N GLU A 168 -1.41 11.15 -18.33
CA GLU A 168 -2.59 10.50 -17.74
C GLU A 168 -2.24 9.82 -16.42
N ASN A 169 -1.03 9.27 -16.33
CA ASN A 169 -0.62 8.52 -15.18
C ASN A 169 -0.37 9.36 -13.91
N GLN A 170 0.02 10.64 -14.04
CA GLN A 170 0.13 11.53 -12.89
C GLN A 170 -1.25 11.80 -12.27
N ILE A 171 -2.23 12.17 -13.10
CA ILE A 171 -3.60 12.44 -12.66
C ILE A 171 -4.22 11.17 -12.08
N LEU A 172 -4.08 10.03 -12.78
CA LEU A 172 -4.66 8.78 -12.32
C LEU A 172 -4.01 8.26 -11.04
N GLY A 173 -2.70 8.48 -10.85
CA GLY A 173 -2.02 8.18 -9.60
C GLY A 173 -2.65 8.90 -8.41
N PHE A 174 -2.89 10.21 -8.55
CA PHE A 174 -3.59 10.99 -7.51
C PHE A 174 -5.02 10.49 -7.29
N VAL A 175 -5.79 10.30 -8.36
CA VAL A 175 -7.17 9.80 -8.28
C VAL A 175 -7.24 8.44 -7.57
N LEU A 176 -6.30 7.54 -7.85
CA LEU A 176 -6.23 6.24 -7.20
C LEU A 176 -5.89 6.37 -5.71
N ILE A 177 -4.86 7.12 -5.33
CA ILE A 177 -4.51 7.30 -3.90
C ILE A 177 -5.69 7.85 -3.13
N PHE A 178 -6.25 8.98 -3.58
CA PHE A 178 -7.40 9.59 -2.91
C PHE A 178 -8.61 8.67 -2.94
N GLY A 179 -8.87 7.98 -4.05
CA GLY A 179 -9.92 6.98 -4.15
C GLY A 179 -9.79 5.85 -3.12
N PHE A 180 -8.57 5.32 -2.92
CA PHE A 180 -8.30 4.33 -1.87
C PHE A 180 -8.51 4.92 -0.47
N ILE A 181 -8.02 6.13 -0.18
CA ILE A 181 -8.18 6.78 1.13
C ILE A 181 -9.67 7.01 1.43
N PHE A 182 -10.42 7.60 0.49
CA PHE A 182 -11.86 7.83 0.66
C PHE A 182 -12.65 6.53 0.78
N LEU A 183 -12.25 5.48 0.05
CA LEU A 183 -12.87 4.17 0.19
C LEU A 183 -12.61 3.58 1.58
N ILE A 184 -11.38 3.64 2.09
CA ILE A 184 -11.04 3.16 3.44
C ILE A 184 -11.86 3.91 4.49
N VAL A 185 -11.84 5.24 4.45
CA VAL A 185 -12.57 6.09 5.40
C VAL A 185 -14.08 5.83 5.30
N GLY A 186 -14.63 5.77 4.09
CA GLY A 186 -16.04 5.50 3.86
C GLY A 186 -16.47 4.12 4.39
N LEU A 187 -15.67 3.07 4.16
CA LEU A 187 -15.93 1.73 4.68
C LEU A 187 -15.91 1.70 6.21
N GLN A 188 -14.97 2.43 6.82
CA GLN A 188 -14.88 2.53 8.28
C GLN A 188 -16.08 3.26 8.90
N GLN A 189 -16.63 4.29 8.24
CA GLN A 189 -17.83 5.00 8.72
C GLN A 189 -19.12 4.17 8.60
N VAL A 190 -19.19 3.25 7.62
CA VAL A 190 -20.37 2.41 7.39
C VAL A 190 -20.34 1.13 8.23
N ALA A 191 -19.16 0.73 8.73
CA ALA A 191 -19.01 -0.50 9.51
C ALA A 191 -19.66 -0.39 10.91
N PRO A 192 -20.32 -1.44 11.41
CA PRO A 192 -20.87 -1.45 12.77
C PRO A 192 -19.74 -1.48 13.81
N GLY A 193 -19.69 -0.47 14.69
CA GLY A 193 -18.68 -0.36 15.76
C GLY A 193 -18.08 1.03 15.97
N GLY A 194 -18.36 2.00 15.08
CA GLY A 194 -17.83 3.36 15.21
C GLY A 194 -16.30 3.39 15.03
N SER A 195 -15.59 4.11 15.91
CA SER A 195 -14.12 4.24 15.88
C SER A 195 -13.36 3.05 16.49
N ALA A 196 -14.07 2.09 17.09
CA ALA A 196 -13.45 0.92 17.70
C ALA A 196 -13.16 -0.16 16.64
N ILE A 197 -12.06 -0.89 16.83
CA ILE A 197 -11.72 -2.04 15.99
C ILE A 197 -12.79 -3.13 16.17
N SER A 198 -13.34 -3.64 15.06
CA SER A 198 -14.42 -4.63 15.07
C SER A 198 -14.17 -5.74 14.07
N VAL A 199 -14.48 -6.98 14.45
CA VAL A 199 -14.33 -8.16 13.58
C VAL A 199 -15.10 -8.00 12.27
N THR A 200 -16.27 -7.37 12.31
CA THR A 200 -17.09 -7.14 11.11
C THR A 200 -16.44 -6.12 10.18
N ALA A 201 -15.88 -5.04 10.73
CA ALA A 201 -15.16 -4.02 9.96
C ALA A 201 -13.92 -4.62 9.29
N GLU A 202 -13.14 -5.42 10.03
CA GLU A 202 -11.97 -6.13 9.51
C GLU A 202 -12.33 -7.11 8.38
N ALA A 203 -13.43 -7.86 8.54
CA ALA A 203 -13.91 -8.78 7.51
C ALA A 203 -14.34 -8.04 6.23
N ILE A 204 -15.02 -6.90 6.35
CA ILE A 204 -15.41 -6.05 5.21
C ILE A 204 -14.16 -5.51 4.51
N LEU A 205 -13.21 -4.96 5.26
CA LEU A 205 -11.95 -4.43 4.73
C LEU A 205 -11.15 -5.52 4.01
N ALA A 206 -11.06 -6.72 4.59
CA ALA A 206 -10.40 -7.85 3.94
C ALA A 206 -11.10 -8.25 2.64
N ALA A 207 -12.43 -8.39 2.65
CA ALA A 207 -13.21 -8.77 1.47
C ALA A 207 -13.06 -7.74 0.33
N VAL A 208 -13.17 -6.45 0.64
CA VAL A 208 -12.96 -5.38 -0.34
C VAL A 208 -11.52 -5.37 -0.86
N GLY A 209 -10.53 -5.53 0.03
CA GLY A 209 -9.12 -5.62 -0.36
C GLY A 209 -8.86 -6.77 -1.34
N PHE A 210 -9.41 -7.96 -1.09
CA PHE A 210 -9.33 -9.08 -2.02
C PHE A 210 -10.04 -8.81 -3.35
N ALA A 211 -11.21 -8.19 -3.32
CA ALA A 211 -11.95 -7.81 -4.53
C ALA A 211 -11.14 -6.82 -5.39
N LEU A 212 -10.50 -5.82 -4.77
CA LEU A 212 -9.63 -4.86 -5.45
C LEU A 212 -8.36 -5.53 -6.01
N LEU A 213 -7.76 -6.46 -5.28
CA LEU A 213 -6.62 -7.24 -5.77
C LEU A 213 -7.01 -8.11 -6.97
N ALA A 214 -8.18 -8.75 -6.92
CA ALA A 214 -8.73 -9.52 -8.03
C ALA A 214 -9.02 -8.64 -9.26
N LEU A 215 -9.58 -7.45 -9.03
CA LEU A 215 -9.80 -6.44 -10.07
C LEU A 215 -8.47 -5.98 -10.69
N ALA A 216 -7.46 -5.70 -9.88
CA ALA A 216 -6.12 -5.31 -10.35
C ALA A 216 -5.52 -6.41 -11.24
N ARG A 217 -5.65 -7.67 -10.80
CA ARG A 217 -5.22 -8.86 -11.56
C ARG A 217 -5.96 -9.01 -12.89
N PHE A 218 -7.26 -8.73 -12.91
CA PHE A 218 -8.10 -8.77 -14.12
C PHE A 218 -7.70 -7.68 -15.12
N ILE A 219 -7.51 -6.44 -14.64
CA ILE A 219 -7.07 -5.30 -15.47
C ILE A 219 -5.68 -5.59 -16.07
N ALA A 220 -4.72 -6.05 -15.26
CA ALA A 220 -3.38 -6.41 -15.71
C ALA A 220 -3.39 -7.50 -16.79
N GLY A 221 -4.35 -8.43 -16.75
CA GLY A 221 -4.54 -9.45 -17.77
C GLY A 221 -5.00 -8.92 -19.14
N LYS A 222 -5.59 -7.71 -19.19
CA LYS A 222 -6.06 -7.08 -20.42
C LYS A 222 -5.04 -6.14 -21.07
N VAL A 223 -3.92 -5.85 -20.42
CA VAL A 223 -2.89 -4.97 -20.96
C VAL A 223 -2.08 -5.71 -22.03
N THR A 224 -1.99 -5.13 -23.24
CA THR A 224 -1.22 -5.69 -24.36
C THR A 224 0.15 -5.02 -24.47
N LYS A 225 1.14 -5.76 -25.01
CA LYS A 225 2.51 -5.24 -25.22
C LYS A 225 2.52 -4.00 -26.12
N GLU A 226 1.73 -4.04 -27.19
CA GLU A 226 1.61 -2.93 -28.16
C GLU A 226 1.14 -1.63 -27.51
N ARG A 227 0.21 -1.71 -26.56
CA ARG A 227 -0.28 -0.53 -25.84
C ARG A 227 0.79 0.09 -24.94
N ILE A 228 1.60 -0.75 -24.30
CA ILE A 228 2.71 -0.28 -23.45
C ILE A 228 3.73 0.46 -24.31
N VAL A 229 4.16 -0.13 -25.43
CA VAL A 229 5.17 0.48 -26.33
C VAL A 229 4.68 1.80 -26.90
N ARG A 230 3.41 1.90 -27.34
CA ARG A 230 2.84 3.15 -27.88
C ARG A 230 2.69 4.29 -26.85
N THR A 231 2.86 4.00 -25.57
CA THR A 231 2.73 4.99 -24.50
C THR A 231 4.06 5.35 -23.84
N ILE A 232 5.18 4.84 -24.38
CA ILE A 232 6.54 5.28 -24.05
C ILE A 232 6.73 6.66 -24.70
N PRO A 233 7.28 7.66 -23.98
CA PRO A 233 7.56 8.99 -24.51
C PRO A 233 8.61 9.00 -25.64
#